data_AF-A0A7K2JPU0-F1
#
_entry.id   AF-A0A7K2JPU0-F1
#
_cell.length_a   1.000
_cell.length_b   1.000
_cell.length_c   1.000
_cell.angle_alpha   90.00
_cell.angle_beta   90.00
_cell.angle_gamma   90.00
#
_symmetry.space_group_name_H-M   'P 1'
#
loop_
_entity.id
_entity.type
_entity.pdbx_description
1 polymer ?
#
loop_
_entity_poly.entity_id
_entity_poly.type
_entity_poly.pdbx_seq_one_letter_code
_entity_poly.pdbx_strand_id
1 'polypeptide(L)'
;MKVRRTGTAIVVLPCLVLLGISALAGCGPDEGAELGSDQLTGVWQGTGGGTVRFGTDGRFEMSGIPRDAVVFSFSDPPPGDGRLSGGGEWELAGGDGTSGTIELGFDAGGSFADDSEATVLQVKEAGDRPVLYFDTDADEAYGYEVRRVTSG
;
A
#
# COMPACT_ATOMS: atom_id res chain seq x y z
N MET A 1 12.52 1.41 75.65
CA MET A 1 13.09 0.93 74.36
C MET A 1 12.31 -0.29 73.89
N LYS A 2 11.81 -0.28 72.64
CA LYS A 2 11.41 -1.42 71.78
C LYS A 2 10.35 -2.39 72.32
N VAL A 3 9.38 -2.94 71.59
CA VAL A 3 8.85 -2.87 70.22
C VAL A 3 7.45 -3.51 70.38
N ARG A 4 6.38 -2.87 69.92
CA ARG A 4 5.05 -3.51 69.93
C ARG A 4 5.00 -4.55 68.80
N ARG A 5 4.76 -5.81 69.17
CA ARG A 5 4.39 -6.88 68.25
C ARG A 5 2.87 -6.91 68.06
N THR A 6 2.50 -7.54 66.95
CA THR A 6 1.25 -8.26 66.64
C THR A 6 0.26 -7.52 65.74
N GLY A 7 -0.05 -8.17 64.62
CA GLY A 7 -1.10 -7.78 63.69
C GLY A 7 -1.00 -8.50 62.35
N THR A 8 -1.03 -9.84 62.36
CA THR A 8 -1.19 -10.66 61.16
C THR A 8 -2.65 -10.59 60.72
N ALA A 9 -2.92 -10.19 59.48
CA ALA A 9 -4.18 -10.49 58.80
C ALA A 9 -3.85 -10.91 57.37
N ILE A 10 -4.12 -12.19 57.10
CA ILE A 10 -4.05 -12.83 55.79
C ILE A 10 -5.40 -12.60 55.10
N VAL A 11 -5.41 -12.04 53.89
CA VAL A 11 -6.52 -12.20 52.93
C VAL A 11 -5.95 -12.44 51.52
N VAL A 12 -5.90 -13.73 51.18
CA VAL A 12 -6.25 -14.42 49.92
C VAL A 12 -6.19 -13.67 48.56
N LEU A 13 -5.33 -14.22 47.67
CA LEU A 13 -5.26 -14.22 46.17
C LEU A 13 -6.64 -14.19 45.43
N PRO A 14 -6.79 -13.91 44.10
CA PRO A 14 -5.85 -14.21 43.01
C PRO A 14 -5.76 -13.23 41.80
N CYS A 15 -4.71 -13.43 40.98
CA CYS A 15 -4.58 -13.20 39.53
C CYS A 15 -5.19 -11.94 38.87
N LEU A 16 -4.33 -11.05 38.35
CA LEU A 16 -4.41 -10.69 36.93
C LEU A 16 -3.06 -10.21 36.39
N VAL A 17 -2.61 -10.93 35.37
CA VAL A 17 -1.47 -10.60 34.52
C VAL A 17 -1.85 -9.37 33.68
N LEU A 18 -1.05 -8.31 33.73
CA LEU A 18 -0.96 -7.37 32.61
C LEU A 18 0.51 -7.23 32.22
N LEU A 19 0.91 -8.19 31.37
CA LEU A 19 1.91 -7.99 30.34
C LEU A 19 1.48 -6.79 29.49
N GLY A 20 2.17 -5.67 29.65
CA GLY A 20 2.06 -4.47 28.81
C GLY A 20 3.39 -4.18 28.11
N ILE A 21 3.87 -5.18 27.37
CA ILE A 21 4.82 -5.10 26.25
C ILE A 21 4.13 -4.20 25.19
N SER A 22 4.69 -3.27 24.42
CA SER A 22 6.01 -2.66 24.21
C SER A 22 5.78 -1.42 23.34
N ALA A 23 6.74 -0.48 23.37
CA ALA A 23 7.09 0.41 22.26
C ALA A 23 5.99 1.27 21.61
N LEU A 24 5.77 2.47 22.17
CA LEU A 24 5.57 3.65 21.32
C LEU A 24 6.93 4.00 20.68
N ALA A 25 7.34 3.21 19.68
CA ALA A 25 8.45 3.54 18.80
C ALA A 25 7.88 3.59 17.39
N GLY A 26 7.58 4.80 16.95
CA GLY A 26 7.14 5.12 15.59
C GLY A 26 7.36 6.60 15.31
N CYS A 27 8.51 7.11 15.76
CA CYS A 27 9.03 8.41 15.36
C CYS A 27 10.50 8.16 15.01
N GLY A 28 10.68 7.51 13.86
CA GLY A 28 11.94 7.44 13.14
C GLY A 28 11.78 8.21 11.83
N PRO A 29 12.86 8.76 11.27
CA PRO A 29 12.83 9.33 9.92
C PRO A 29 12.45 8.22 8.92
N ASP A 30 11.60 8.57 7.96
CA ASP A 30 11.04 7.71 6.89
C ASP A 30 12.09 6.76 6.28
N GLU A 31 12.13 5.51 6.77
CA GLU A 31 12.32 4.37 5.88
C GLU A 31 11.03 4.30 5.05
N GLY A 32 11.14 4.27 3.72
CA GLY A 32 10.02 4.46 2.80
C GLY A 32 8.78 3.66 3.21
N ALA A 33 7.60 4.28 3.11
CA ALA A 33 6.36 3.62 3.47
C ALA A 33 6.19 2.32 2.67
N GLU A 34 5.74 1.25 3.32
CA GLU A 34 5.54 -0.06 2.68
C GLU A 34 4.14 -0.58 2.94
N LEU A 35 3.63 -1.41 2.02
CA LEU A 35 2.36 -2.13 2.18
C LEU A 35 2.55 -3.60 1.87
N GLY A 36 1.81 -4.44 2.60
CA GLY A 36 1.64 -5.84 2.25
C GLY A 36 0.45 -6.09 1.33
N SER A 37 0.40 -7.29 0.74
CA SER A 37 -0.64 -7.70 -0.20
C SER A 37 -2.07 -7.50 0.34
N ASP A 38 -2.31 -7.84 1.60
CA ASP A 38 -3.62 -7.66 2.23
C ASP A 38 -4.05 -6.19 2.35
N GLN A 39 -3.07 -5.28 2.50
CA GLN A 39 -3.32 -3.85 2.54
C GLN A 39 -3.52 -3.26 1.14
N LEU A 40 -2.83 -3.81 0.14
CA LEU A 40 -2.93 -3.40 -1.27
C LEU A 40 -4.26 -3.82 -1.91
N THR A 41 -4.75 -5.02 -1.62
CA THR A 41 -5.97 -5.55 -2.25
C THR A 41 -7.20 -4.66 -2.03
N GLY A 42 -8.09 -4.57 -3.02
CA GLY A 42 -9.29 -3.74 -2.97
C GLY A 42 -9.32 -2.66 -4.06
N VAL A 43 -10.20 -1.69 -3.90
CA VAL A 43 -10.46 -0.63 -4.89
C VAL A 43 -9.81 0.68 -4.44
N TRP A 44 -9.15 1.34 -5.37
CA TRP A 44 -8.42 2.58 -5.20
C TRP A 44 -8.95 3.62 -6.18
N GLN A 45 -9.21 4.82 -5.68
CA GLN A 45 -9.71 5.95 -6.44
C GLN A 45 -8.59 6.97 -6.65
N GLY A 46 -8.32 7.26 -7.91
CA GLY A 46 -7.39 8.30 -8.32
C GLY A 46 -7.98 9.71 -8.25
N THR A 47 -7.11 10.69 -8.03
CA THR A 47 -7.46 12.12 -7.89
C THR A 47 -8.18 12.70 -9.11
N GLY A 48 -8.00 12.12 -10.30
CA GLY A 48 -8.68 12.50 -11.54
C GLY A 48 -9.95 11.70 -11.86
N GLY A 49 -10.43 10.85 -10.94
CA GLY A 49 -11.62 10.00 -11.12
C GLY A 49 -11.37 8.65 -11.78
N GLY A 50 -10.12 8.31 -12.11
CA GLY A 50 -9.75 6.96 -12.53
C GLY A 50 -9.69 5.99 -11.36
N THR A 51 -9.83 4.70 -11.60
CA THR A 51 -9.93 3.65 -10.59
C THR A 51 -8.91 2.55 -10.87
N VAL A 52 -8.33 1.99 -9.81
CA VAL A 52 -7.49 0.79 -9.85
C VAL A 52 -8.05 -0.23 -8.86
N ARG A 53 -8.15 -1.49 -9.23
CA ARG A 53 -8.57 -2.58 -8.36
C ARG A 53 -7.47 -3.63 -8.32
N PHE A 54 -7.03 -3.99 -7.12
CA PHE A 54 -6.10 -5.10 -6.88
C PHE A 54 -6.86 -6.30 -6.32
N GLY A 55 -6.86 -7.40 -7.06
CA GLY A 55 -7.42 -8.69 -6.66
C GLY A 55 -6.46 -9.48 -5.78
N THR A 56 -6.99 -10.32 -4.89
CA THR A 56 -6.21 -11.23 -4.03
C THR A 56 -5.54 -12.36 -4.80
N ASP A 57 -5.86 -12.50 -6.08
CA ASP A 57 -5.35 -13.48 -7.04
C ASP A 57 -4.13 -12.98 -7.82
N GLY A 58 -3.55 -11.83 -7.46
CA GLY A 58 -2.42 -11.24 -8.17
C GLY A 58 -2.81 -10.49 -9.44
N ARG A 59 -4.12 -10.33 -9.71
CA ARG A 59 -4.62 -9.62 -10.88
C ARG A 59 -5.05 -8.21 -10.53
N PHE A 60 -4.83 -7.26 -11.44
CA PHE A 60 -5.36 -5.90 -11.30
C PHE A 60 -6.20 -5.49 -12.51
N GLU A 61 -7.07 -4.51 -12.27
CA GLU A 61 -7.85 -3.83 -13.31
C GLU A 61 -7.75 -2.32 -13.07
N MET A 62 -7.71 -1.54 -14.15
CA MET A 62 -7.75 -0.08 -14.08
C MET A 62 -8.64 0.52 -15.16
N SER A 63 -9.18 1.70 -14.86
CA SER A 63 -10.04 2.43 -15.78
C SER A 63 -9.98 3.93 -15.53
N GLY A 64 -9.95 4.72 -16.60
CA GLY A 64 -10.04 6.17 -16.52
C GLY A 64 -8.77 6.86 -16.00
N ILE A 65 -7.64 6.16 -15.95
CA ILE A 65 -6.35 6.74 -15.54
C ILE A 65 -5.86 7.69 -16.64
N PRO A 66 -5.51 8.95 -16.34
CA PRO A 66 -4.97 9.86 -17.34
C PRO A 66 -3.74 9.26 -18.02
N ARG A 67 -3.62 9.42 -19.34
CA ARG A 67 -2.51 8.81 -20.08
C ARG A 67 -1.14 9.38 -19.68
N ASP A 68 -1.09 10.67 -19.45
CA ASP A 68 0.08 11.43 -19.01
C ASP A 68 0.53 11.10 -17.59
N ALA A 69 -0.33 10.42 -16.81
CA ALA A 69 -0.05 10.00 -15.44
C ALA A 69 0.73 8.67 -15.34
N VAL A 70 1.07 8.02 -16.44
CA VAL A 70 1.75 6.71 -16.44
C VAL A 70 2.93 6.74 -17.39
N VAL A 71 4.12 6.51 -16.84
CA VAL A 71 5.33 6.26 -17.63
C VAL A 71 5.45 4.77 -17.92
N PHE A 72 5.77 4.47 -19.17
CA PHE A 72 5.87 3.11 -19.69
C PHE A 72 7.31 2.82 -20.09
N SER A 73 7.79 1.66 -19.69
CA SER A 73 9.20 1.30 -19.86
C SER A 73 9.57 0.88 -21.29
N PHE A 74 8.60 0.50 -22.14
CA PHE A 74 8.89 -0.27 -23.36
C PHE A 74 8.24 0.24 -24.66
N SER A 75 7.31 1.20 -24.61
CA SER A 75 6.62 1.73 -25.80
C SER A 75 6.98 3.18 -26.17
N ASP A 76 7.33 3.40 -27.45
CA ASP A 76 7.37 4.70 -28.13
C ASP A 76 6.78 4.58 -29.56
N PRO A 77 5.60 5.19 -29.85
CA PRO A 77 4.86 6.09 -28.99
C PRO A 77 4.13 5.35 -27.86
N PRO A 78 3.93 6.00 -26.70
CA PRO A 78 3.26 5.39 -25.57
C PRO A 78 1.80 4.97 -25.90
N PRO A 79 1.28 3.82 -25.40
CA PRO A 79 -0.05 3.29 -25.78
C PRO A 79 -1.24 4.15 -25.32
N GLY A 80 -2.31 4.18 -26.11
CA GLY A 80 -3.60 4.79 -25.78
C GLY A 80 -3.63 6.32 -25.83
N ASP A 81 -4.84 6.89 -25.98
CA ASP A 81 -5.09 8.34 -26.01
C ASP A 81 -6.01 8.77 -24.86
N GLY A 82 -5.70 9.88 -24.21
CA GLY A 82 -6.55 10.52 -23.21
C GLY A 82 -6.64 9.76 -21.88
N ARG A 83 -7.46 8.70 -21.80
CA ARG A 83 -7.66 7.90 -20.58
C ARG A 83 -7.41 6.42 -20.84
N LEU A 84 -6.57 5.83 -20.00
CA LEU A 84 -6.19 4.44 -20.03
C LEU A 84 -7.20 3.55 -19.30
N SER A 85 -7.38 2.34 -19.83
CA SER A 85 -8.09 1.23 -19.20
C SER A 85 -7.41 -0.08 -19.59
N GLY A 86 -7.37 -1.04 -18.67
CA GLY A 86 -6.73 -2.32 -18.90
C GLY A 86 -6.59 -3.10 -17.61
N GLY A 87 -5.85 -4.20 -17.65
CA GLY A 87 -5.59 -5.03 -16.49
C GLY A 87 -4.41 -5.96 -16.76
N GLY A 88 -4.00 -6.69 -15.74
CA GLY A 88 -2.80 -7.52 -15.83
C GLY A 88 -2.43 -8.09 -14.48
N GLU A 89 -1.14 -8.36 -14.30
CA GLU A 89 -0.57 -8.91 -13.07
C GLU A 89 0.08 -7.83 -12.22
N TRP A 90 0.00 -7.99 -10.90
CA TRP A 90 0.69 -7.12 -9.96
C TRP A 90 1.55 -7.93 -9.00
N GLU A 91 2.69 -7.37 -8.61
CA GLU A 91 3.56 -7.93 -7.59
C GLU A 91 4.18 -6.84 -6.71
N LEU A 92 4.47 -7.20 -5.46
CA LEU A 92 5.28 -6.37 -4.57
C LEU A 92 6.75 -6.59 -4.95
N ALA A 93 7.47 -5.51 -5.27
CA ALA A 93 8.88 -5.64 -5.63
C ALA A 93 9.66 -6.26 -4.46
N GLY A 94 10.52 -7.25 -4.76
CA GLY A 94 11.27 -8.03 -3.77
C GLY A 94 10.60 -9.34 -3.38
N GLY A 95 9.26 -9.43 -3.43
CA GLY A 95 8.50 -10.65 -3.19
C GLY A 95 8.33 -11.08 -1.72
N ASP A 96 8.87 -10.33 -0.76
CA ASP A 96 9.03 -10.71 0.66
C ASP A 96 8.11 -9.98 1.65
N GLY A 97 6.84 -9.84 1.27
CA GLY A 97 5.72 -9.61 2.20
C GLY A 97 5.24 -8.16 2.27
N THR A 98 6.14 -7.18 2.37
CA THR A 98 5.84 -5.75 2.23
C THR A 98 6.78 -5.11 1.23
N SER A 99 6.30 -4.08 0.52
CA SER A 99 7.15 -3.29 -0.36
C SER A 99 6.64 -1.86 -0.49
N GLY A 100 7.57 -0.93 -0.70
CA GLY A 100 7.28 0.44 -1.12
C GLY A 100 6.98 0.55 -2.62
N THR A 101 7.27 -0.51 -3.38
CA THR A 101 7.15 -0.54 -4.84
C THR A 101 6.21 -1.67 -5.26
N ILE A 102 5.27 -1.35 -6.14
CA ILE A 102 4.33 -2.30 -6.75
C ILE A 102 4.57 -2.28 -8.26
N GLU A 103 4.93 -3.43 -8.82
CA GLU A 103 5.15 -3.60 -10.25
C GLU A 103 3.85 -4.06 -10.92
N LEU A 104 3.50 -3.45 -12.05
CA LEU A 104 2.34 -3.81 -12.85
C LEU A 104 2.79 -4.23 -14.24
N GLY A 105 2.46 -5.46 -14.64
CA GLY A 105 2.56 -5.94 -16.02
C GLY A 105 1.18 -5.93 -16.67
N PHE A 106 1.04 -5.31 -17.84
CA PHE A 106 -0.24 -5.22 -18.55
C PHE A 106 -0.46 -6.41 -19.47
N ASP A 107 -1.68 -6.93 -19.54
CA ASP A 107 -2.10 -7.84 -20.59
C ASP A 107 -2.48 -7.07 -21.86
N ALA A 108 -2.46 -7.76 -23.00
CA ALA A 108 -3.11 -7.28 -24.22
C ALA A 108 -4.61 -7.04 -23.99
N GLY A 109 -5.09 -5.82 -24.27
CA GLY A 109 -6.49 -5.45 -24.11
C GLY A 109 -6.71 -4.05 -23.53
N GLY A 110 -7.93 -3.54 -23.70
CA GLY A 110 -8.25 -2.16 -23.30
C GLY A 110 -7.46 -1.15 -24.13
N SER A 111 -6.56 -0.43 -23.48
CA SER A 111 -5.66 0.56 -24.09
C SER A 111 -4.35 -0.03 -24.61
N PHE A 112 -4.06 -1.30 -24.33
CA PHE A 112 -2.77 -1.95 -24.63
C PHE A 112 -2.91 -2.91 -25.81
N ALA A 113 -2.01 -2.80 -26.78
CA ALA A 113 -2.04 -3.62 -27.99
C ALA A 113 -1.50 -5.04 -27.76
N ASP A 114 -0.55 -5.18 -26.84
CA ASP A 114 0.11 -6.42 -26.44
C ASP A 114 0.46 -6.38 -24.94
N ASP A 115 1.09 -7.44 -24.44
CA ASP A 115 1.45 -7.67 -23.04
C ASP A 115 2.89 -7.23 -22.68
N SER A 116 3.52 -6.41 -23.51
CA SER A 116 4.91 -5.98 -23.30
C SER A 116 5.07 -4.83 -22.32
N GLU A 117 3.96 -4.24 -21.87
CA GLU A 117 3.98 -3.00 -21.11
C GLU A 117 4.03 -3.23 -19.60
N ALA A 118 4.84 -2.42 -18.92
CA ALA A 118 4.91 -2.42 -17.48
C ALA A 118 5.03 -1.00 -16.92
N THR A 119 4.56 -0.81 -15.70
CA THR A 119 4.73 0.43 -14.94
C THR A 119 4.86 0.13 -13.45
N VAL A 120 5.14 1.16 -12.65
CA VAL A 120 5.38 1.05 -11.23
C VAL A 120 4.46 2.00 -10.46
N LEU A 121 3.89 1.50 -9.36
CA LEU A 121 3.35 2.35 -8.30
C LEU A 121 4.28 2.37 -7.11
N GLN A 122 4.35 3.52 -6.47
CA GLN A 122 5.10 3.74 -5.24
C GLN A 122 4.12 4.00 -4.09
N VAL A 123 4.47 3.53 -2.90
CA VAL A 123 3.74 3.83 -1.66
C VAL A 123 4.23 5.19 -1.16
N LYS A 124 3.31 6.17 -1.17
CA LYS A 124 3.58 7.50 -0.61
C LYS A 124 3.32 7.53 0.89
N GLU A 125 2.21 6.94 1.33
CA GLU A 125 1.79 6.89 2.73
C GLU A 125 1.30 5.47 3.04
N ALA A 126 1.72 4.92 4.17
CA ALA A 126 1.22 3.66 4.72
C ALA A 126 0.29 3.90 5.92
N GLY A 127 -0.27 2.83 6.49
CA GLY A 127 -1.13 2.87 7.67
C GLY A 127 -2.62 2.84 7.33
N ASP A 128 -3.45 3.54 8.12
CA ASP A 128 -4.92 3.43 8.05
C ASP A 128 -5.53 4.06 6.79
N ARG A 129 -4.82 5.03 6.18
CA ARG A 129 -5.25 5.74 4.97
C ARG A 129 -4.11 5.77 3.97
N PRO A 130 -3.77 4.61 3.37
CA PRO A 130 -2.62 4.52 2.50
C PRO A 130 -2.85 5.30 1.19
N VAL A 131 -1.75 5.79 0.63
CA VAL A 131 -1.72 6.52 -0.64
C VAL A 131 -0.65 5.89 -1.53
N LEU A 132 -1.05 5.55 -2.76
CA LEU A 132 -0.12 5.13 -3.81
C LEU A 132 -0.05 6.23 -4.87
N TYR A 133 1.01 6.23 -5.66
CA TYR A 133 1.10 7.05 -6.87
C TYR A 133 1.78 6.29 -7.99
N PHE A 134 1.34 6.56 -9.23
CA PHE A 134 2.10 6.14 -10.40
C PHE A 134 3.38 6.93 -10.47
N ASP A 135 4.51 6.22 -10.53
CA ASP A 135 5.82 6.84 -10.66
C ASP A 135 5.99 7.38 -12.07
N THR A 136 5.97 8.70 -12.21
CA THR A 136 6.11 9.38 -13.49
C THR A 136 7.47 10.05 -13.66
N ASP A 137 8.27 10.12 -12.60
CA ASP A 137 9.60 10.70 -12.58
C ASP A 137 10.36 10.17 -11.35
N ALA A 138 11.40 9.37 -11.58
CA ALA A 138 12.19 8.77 -10.51
C ALA A 138 12.95 9.82 -9.65
N ASP A 139 13.11 11.04 -10.16
CA ASP A 139 13.77 12.15 -9.46
C ASP A 139 12.78 12.99 -8.62
N GLU A 140 11.47 12.76 -8.76
CA GLU A 140 10.42 13.56 -8.14
C GLU A 140 9.40 12.64 -7.43
N ALA A 141 9.33 12.72 -6.09
CA ALA A 141 8.42 11.91 -5.26
C ALA A 141 6.94 12.33 -5.36
N TYR A 142 6.44 12.50 -6.58
CA TYR A 142 5.08 12.89 -6.87
C TYR A 142 4.60 12.35 -8.22
N GLY A 143 3.32 12.00 -8.25
CA GLY A 143 2.66 11.48 -9.45
C GLY A 143 1.15 11.42 -9.25
N TYR A 144 0.46 10.67 -10.11
CA TYR A 144 -0.99 10.52 -10.01
C TYR A 144 -1.37 9.63 -8.83
N GLU A 145 -1.86 10.26 -7.76
CA GLU A 145 -2.22 9.57 -6.54
C GLU A 145 -3.52 8.78 -6.68
N VAL A 146 -3.52 7.58 -6.12
CA VAL A 146 -4.72 6.77 -5.86
C VAL A 146 -4.84 6.49 -4.35
N ARG A 147 -6.07 6.54 -3.84
CA ARG A 147 -6.39 6.35 -2.42
C ARG A 147 -7.37 5.19 -2.26
N ARG A 148 -7.21 4.41 -1.19
CA ARG A 148 -8.11 3.28 -0.92
C ARG A 148 -9.54 3.78 -0.71
N VAL A 149 -10.50 3.17 -1.39
CA VAL A 149 -11.91 3.42 -1.15
C VAL A 149 -12.30 2.69 0.14
N THR A 150 -12.56 3.43 1.21
CA THR A 150 -13.11 2.86 2.44
C THR A 150 -14.57 2.49 2.19
N SER A 151 -14.87 1.19 2.20
CA SER A 151 -16.26 0.71 2.34
C SER A 151 -16.76 1.16 3.71
N GLY A 152 -17.78 2.02 3.74
CA GLY A 152 -18.47 2.44 4.96
C GLY A 152 -19.42 1.39 5.50
#